data_AF-A0A2E5X4H0-F1
#
_entry.id   AF-A0A2E5X4H0-F1
#
_cell.length_a   1.000
_cell.length_b   1.000
_cell.length_c   1.000
_cell.angle_alpha   90.00
_cell.angle_beta   90.00
_cell.angle_gamma   90.00
#
_symmetry.space_group_name_H-M   'P 1'
#
loop_
_entity.id
_entity.type
_entity.pdbx_description
1 polymer ?
#
loop_
_entity_poly.entity_id
_entity_poly.type
_entity_poly.pdbx_seq_one_letter_code
_entity_poly.pdbx_strand_id
1 'polypeptide(L)'
;MTAKDLDVRCPCCDTTITIEALTGRILRTVEPGQRDETGQALLDEGRWDQVSERVAERPASAEDKLEAGLREEANRESSLDDLFEKAKDKVKRRGEGELPGDPEQ
;
A
#
# COMPACT_ATOMS: atom_id res chain seq x y z
N MET A 1 -16.91 19.10 -22.63
CA MET A 1 -17.75 17.88 -22.62
C MET A 1 -17.76 17.39 -21.20
N THR A 2 -18.90 17.51 -20.51
CA THR A 2 -19.09 17.12 -19.11
C THR A 2 -19.04 15.60 -19.01
N ALA A 3 -18.09 15.07 -18.23
CA ALA A 3 -17.98 13.64 -17.98
C ALA A 3 -19.29 13.16 -17.33
N LYS A 4 -19.96 12.20 -17.95
CA LYS A 4 -21.16 11.55 -17.39
C LYS A 4 -20.69 10.45 -16.45
N ASP A 5 -21.11 10.54 -15.19
CA ASP A 5 -20.94 9.47 -14.22
C ASP A 5 -21.94 8.34 -14.53
N LEU A 6 -21.53 7.09 -14.28
CA LEU A 6 -22.32 5.89 -14.53
C LEU A 6 -22.63 5.20 -13.21
N ASP A 7 -23.92 5.05 -12.88
CA ASP A 7 -24.37 4.29 -11.72
C ASP A 7 -24.68 2.84 -12.12
N VAL A 8 -23.89 1.91 -11.60
CA VAL A 8 -24.02 0.47 -11.85
C VAL A 8 -24.46 -0.23 -10.57
N ARG A 9 -25.43 -1.14 -10.66
CA ARG A 9 -25.91 -1.93 -9.52
C ARG A 9 -25.33 -3.36 -9.61
N CYS A 10 -24.71 -3.88 -8.54
CA CYS A 10 -24.30 -5.28 -8.53
C CYS A 10 -25.56 -6.16 -8.55
N PRO A 11 -25.68 -7.11 -9.49
CA PRO A 11 -26.77 -8.09 -9.46
C PRO A 11 -26.67 -9.07 -8.28
N CYS A 12 -25.54 -9.09 -7.59
CA CYS A 12 -25.21 -10.04 -6.54
C CYS A 12 -25.61 -9.59 -5.12
N CYS A 13 -25.47 -8.29 -4.84
CA CYS A 13 -25.54 -7.75 -3.48
C CYS A 13 -26.19 -6.36 -3.45
N ASP A 14 -26.82 -5.93 -4.55
CA ASP A 14 -27.54 -4.65 -4.66
C ASP A 14 -26.75 -3.37 -4.34
N THR A 15 -25.44 -3.46 -4.18
CA THR A 15 -24.53 -2.33 -4.06
C THR A 15 -24.58 -1.49 -5.32
N THR A 16 -24.70 -0.15 -5.22
CA THR A 16 -24.45 0.72 -6.39
C THR A 16 -23.08 1.34 -6.35
N ILE A 17 -22.48 1.41 -7.54
CA ILE A 17 -21.13 1.88 -7.79
C ILE A 17 -21.25 2.99 -8.82
N THR A 18 -20.82 4.19 -8.44
CA THR A 18 -20.72 5.34 -9.34
C THR A 18 -19.32 5.35 -9.94
N ILE A 19 -19.25 5.29 -11.27
CA ILE A 19 -18.01 5.14 -12.05
C ILE A 19 -17.87 6.33 -13.00
N GLU A 20 -16.68 6.93 -13.06
CA GLU A 20 -16.34 7.91 -14.08
C GLU A 20 -16.17 7.20 -15.44
N ALA A 21 -17.01 7.52 -16.43
CA ALA A 21 -17.12 6.74 -17.67
C ALA A 21 -15.83 6.70 -18.52
N LEU A 22 -14.97 7.71 -18.44
CA LEU A 22 -13.75 7.79 -19.26
C LEU A 22 -12.57 7.00 -18.69
N THR A 23 -12.44 7.00 -17.36
CA THR A 23 -11.28 6.43 -16.66
C THR A 23 -11.59 5.07 -16.05
N GLY A 24 -12.87 4.72 -15.91
CA GLY A 24 -13.32 3.57 -15.14
C GLY A 24 -13.08 3.73 -13.64
N ARG A 25 -12.75 4.93 -13.17
CA ARG A 25 -12.45 5.18 -11.76
C ARG A 25 -13.72 5.12 -10.95
N ILE A 26 -13.69 4.35 -9.86
CA ILE A 26 -14.79 4.28 -8.91
C ILE A 26 -14.78 5.56 -8.08
N LEU A 27 -15.86 6.34 -8.22
CA LEU A 27 -16.06 7.57 -7.46
C LEU A 27 -16.77 7.28 -6.13
N ARG A 28 -17.73 6.35 -6.13
CA ARG A 28 -18.53 6.02 -4.96
C ARG A 28 -18.99 4.57 -4.99
N THR A 29 -19.02 3.95 -3.81
CA THR A 29 -19.66 2.65 -3.57
C THR A 29 -20.65 2.83 -2.42
N VAL A 30 -21.90 2.41 -2.63
CA VAL A 30 -22.99 2.49 -1.65
C VAL A 30 -23.60 1.10 -1.47
N GLU A 31 -23.51 0.58 -0.26
CA GLU A 31 -24.12 -0.70 0.12
C GLU A 31 -25.64 -0.55 0.32
N PRO A 32 -26.43 -1.62 0.12
CA PRO A 32 -27.89 -1.57 0.14
C PRO A 32 -28.49 -1.08 1.48
N GLY A 33 -27.77 -1.22 2.60
CA GLY A 33 -28.20 -0.73 3.93
C GLY A 33 -27.92 0.75 4.20
N GLN A 34 -27.22 1.45 3.29
CA GLN A 34 -26.91 2.87 3.42
C GLN A 34 -27.68 3.72 2.39
N ARG A 35 -28.93 3.37 2.07
CA ARG A 35 -29.79 4.18 1.21
C ARG A 35 -30.99 4.72 1.98
N ASP A 36 -31.31 5.99 1.74
CA ASP A 36 -32.60 6.56 2.13
C ASP A 36 -33.71 6.16 1.13
N GLU A 37 -34.95 6.46 1.50
CA GLU A 37 -36.16 6.29 0.66
C GLU A 37 -36.15 7.13 -0.64
N THR A 38 -35.21 8.07 -0.76
CA THR A 38 -34.95 8.92 -1.93
C THR A 38 -33.84 8.40 -2.84
N GLY A 39 -33.24 7.24 -2.52
CA GLY A 39 -32.15 6.63 -3.28
C GLY A 39 -30.78 7.31 -3.12
N GLN A 40 -30.68 8.30 -2.23
CA GLN A 40 -29.42 8.91 -1.85
C GLN A 40 -28.74 8.09 -0.75
N ALA A 41 -27.41 8.10 -0.73
CA ALA A 41 -26.72 7.38 0.33
C ALA A 41 -26.91 8.11 1.66
N LEU A 42 -27.31 7.37 2.69
CA LEU A 42 -27.32 7.83 4.06
C LEU A 42 -25.88 8.29 4.39
N LEU A 43 -25.71 9.60 4.61
CA LEU A 43 -24.47 10.13 5.13
C LEU A 43 -24.40 9.74 6.59
N ASP A 44 -23.75 8.61 6.87
CA ASP A 44 -23.40 8.22 8.23
C ASP A 44 -22.33 9.18 8.76
N GLU A 45 -22.69 10.04 9.71
CA GLU A 45 -21.80 11.05 10.28
C GLU A 45 -20.50 10.43 10.83
N GLY A 46 -20.57 9.21 11.38
CA GLY A 46 -19.40 8.48 11.89
C GLY A 46 -18.40 8.06 10.80
N ARG A 47 -18.81 8.05 9.52
CA ARG A 47 -17.89 7.78 8.39
C ARG A 47 -16.96 8.97 8.13
N TRP A 48 -17.41 10.19 8.40
CA TRP A 48 -16.55 11.38 8.25
C TRP A 48 -15.50 11.44 9.34
N ASP A 49 -15.84 11.05 10.56
CA ASP A 49 -14.90 10.98 11.67
C ASP A 49 -13.77 9.97 11.37
N GLN A 50 -14.11 8.76 10.91
CA GLN A 50 -13.11 7.74 10.53
C GLN A 50 -12.21 8.18 9.36
N VAL A 51 -12.77 8.90 8.39
CA VAL A 51 -11.97 9.44 7.27
C VAL A 51 -11.07 10.56 7.75
N SER A 52 -11.55 11.42 8.66
CA SER A 52 -10.76 12.50 9.24
C SER A 52 -9.58 11.98 10.05
N GLU A 53 -9.81 10.94 10.87
CA GLU A 53 -8.79 10.25 11.65
C GLU A 53 -7.73 9.63 10.74
N ARG A 54 -8.15 8.88 9.71
CA ARG A 54 -7.23 8.29 8.72
C ARG A 54 -6.41 9.32 7.95
N VAL A 55 -6.95 10.52 7.72
CA VAL A 55 -6.20 11.61 7.07
C VAL A 55 -5.24 12.27 8.05
N ALA A 56 -5.65 12.44 9.31
CA ALA A 56 -4.82 12.98 10.38
C ALA A 56 -3.60 12.08 10.70
N GLU A 57 -3.71 10.76 10.53
CA GLU A 57 -2.62 9.81 10.74
C GLU A 57 -1.56 9.77 9.61
N ARG A 58 -1.87 10.31 8.42
CA ARG A 58 -0.94 10.29 7.27
C ARG A 58 0.41 10.97 7.52
N PRO A 59 0.50 12.18 8.12
CA PRO A 59 1.80 12.80 8.41
C PRO A 59 2.64 11.94 9.35
N ALA A 60 2.06 11.36 10.39
CA ALA A 60 2.77 10.46 11.30
C ALA A 60 3.33 9.23 10.55
N SER A 61 2.52 8.58 9.72
CA SER A 61 2.98 7.45 8.91
C SER A 61 4.06 7.82 7.89
N ALA A 62 4.09 9.07 7.41
CA ALA A 62 5.11 9.55 6.48
C ALA A 62 6.44 9.79 7.19
N GLU A 63 6.41 10.38 8.39
CA GLU A 63 7.57 10.56 9.25
C GLU A 63 8.18 9.21 9.66
N ASP A 64 7.35 8.25 10.08
CA ASP A 64 7.80 6.90 10.43
C ASP A 64 8.50 6.19 9.27
N LYS A 65 7.96 6.31 8.04
CA LYS A 65 8.56 5.71 6.84
C LYS A 65 9.87 6.38 6.46
N LEU A 66 9.95 7.70 6.60
CA LEU A 66 11.17 8.45 6.33
C LEU A 66 12.26 8.11 7.35
N GLU A 67 11.91 8.02 8.63
CA GLU A 67 12.84 7.62 9.68
C GLU A 67 13.29 6.15 9.51
N ALA A 68 12.38 5.25 9.13
CA ALA A 68 12.72 3.86 8.80
C ALA A 68 13.70 3.78 7.62
N GLY A 69 13.46 4.53 6.54
CA GLY A 69 14.36 4.58 5.38
C GLY A 69 15.73 5.17 5.72
N LEU A 70 15.78 6.22 6.54
CA LEU A 70 17.05 6.80 7.00
C LEU A 70 17.83 5.83 7.90
N ARG A 71 17.15 5.10 8.80
CA ARG A 71 17.78 4.07 9.62
C ARG A 71 18.30 2.90 8.77
N GLU A 72 17.56 2.50 7.74
CA GLU A 72 17.97 1.43 6.84
C GLU A 72 19.23 1.83 6.06
N GLU A 73 19.27 3.03 5.48
CA GLU A 73 20.46 3.53 4.78
C GLU A 73 21.65 3.74 5.72
N ALA A 74 21.43 4.26 6.94
CA ALA A 74 22.50 4.44 7.93
C ALA A 74 23.13 3.10 8.37
N ASN A 75 22.35 2.02 8.43
CA ASN A 75 22.82 0.70 8.81
C ASN A 75 23.18 -0.19 7.61
N ARG A 76 23.11 0.35 6.39
CA ARG A 76 23.32 -0.44 5.17
C ARG A 76 24.75 -0.96 5.06
N GLU A 77 25.73 -0.12 5.35
CA GLU A 77 27.16 -0.48 5.28
C GLU A 77 27.49 -1.58 6.29
N SER A 78 27.11 -1.41 7.56
CA SER A 78 27.32 -2.42 8.60
C SER A 78 26.55 -3.72 8.33
N SER A 79 25.33 -3.63 7.78
CA SER A 79 24.55 -4.80 7.40
C SER A 79 25.19 -5.57 6.24
N LEU A 80 25.79 -4.87 5.27
CA LEU A 80 26.52 -5.49 4.16
C LEU A 80 27.80 -6.15 4.67
N ASP A 81 28.56 -5.50 5.54
CA ASP A 81 29.75 -6.09 6.15
C ASP A 81 29.40 -7.36 6.95
N ASP A 82 28.34 -7.32 7.75
CA ASP A 82 27.84 -8.48 8.48
C ASP A 82 27.43 -9.63 7.56
N LEU A 83 26.83 -9.32 6.40
CA LEU A 83 26.48 -10.32 5.38
C LEU A 83 27.73 -10.92 4.72
N PHE A 84 28.73 -10.09 4.43
CA PHE A 84 30.01 -10.53 3.87
C PHE A 84 30.77 -11.43 4.85
N GLU A 85 30.86 -11.05 6.12
CA GLU A 85 31.51 -11.86 7.15
C GLU A 85 30.75 -13.18 7.38
N LYS A 86 29.41 -13.15 7.43
CA LYS A 86 28.61 -14.39 7.49
C LYS A 86 28.84 -15.30 6.27
N ALA A 87 29.00 -14.73 5.09
CA ALA A 87 29.29 -15.50 3.87
C ALA A 87 30.70 -16.12 3.94
N LYS A 88 31.73 -15.35 4.33
CA LYS A 88 33.10 -15.85 4.55
C LYS A 88 33.13 -16.98 5.59
N ASP A 89 32.45 -16.79 6.71
CA ASP A 89 32.35 -17.79 7.76
C ASP A 89 31.63 -19.07 7.31
N LYS A 90 30.64 -18.95 6.42
CA LYS A 90 29.92 -20.10 5.85
C LYS A 90 30.81 -20.88 4.90
N VAL A 91 31.62 -20.20 4.08
CA VAL A 91 32.62 -20.82 3.20
C VAL A 91 33.70 -21.51 4.03
N LYS A 92 34.25 -20.81 5.03
CA LYS A 92 35.27 -21.36 5.93
C LYS A 92 34.78 -22.59 6.71
N ARG A 93 33.51 -22.58 7.16
CA ARG A 93 32.88 -23.73 7.82
C ARG A 93 32.58 -24.91 6.89
N ARG A 94 32.47 -24.69 5.58
CA ARG A 94 32.21 -25.76 4.60
C ARG A 94 33.47 -26.54 4.22
N GLY A 95 34.65 -26.09 4.63
CA GLY A 95 35.92 -26.69 4.21
C GLY A 95 36.22 -26.36 2.75
N GLU A 96 37.49 -26.09 2.45
CA GLU A 96 38.03 -25.76 1.13
C GLU A 96 37.27 -26.46 -0.02
N GLY A 97 36.54 -25.68 -0.81
CA GLY A 97 35.72 -26.19 -1.90
C GLY A 97 35.25 -25.02 -2.77
N GLU A 98 36.06 -24.72 -3.78
CA GLU A 98 35.81 -23.79 -4.89
C GLU A 98 35.35 -22.38 -4.49
N LEU A 99 36.30 -21.44 -4.43
CA LEU A 99 35.98 -20.01 -4.53
C LEU A 99 35.25 -19.80 -5.87
N PRO A 100 34.07 -19.15 -5.92
CA PRO A 100 33.58 -18.63 -7.19
C PRO A 100 34.62 -17.61 -7.66
N GLY A 101 35.40 -17.99 -8.68
CA GLY A 101 36.48 -17.16 -9.20
C GLY A 101 35.95 -15.78 -9.56
N ASP A 102 36.72 -14.76 -9.19
CA ASP A 102 36.50 -13.38 -9.65
C ASP A 102 36.24 -13.39 -11.16
N PRO A 103 35.10 -12.88 -11.63
CA PRO A 103 34.93 -12.59 -13.05
C PRO A 103 35.80 -11.37 -13.36
N GLU A 104 37.06 -11.67 -13.67
CA GLU A 104 38.03 -10.86 -14.42
C GLU A 104 38.71 -9.69 -13.67
N GLN A 105 40.01 -9.95 -13.42
CA GLN A 105 41.18 -9.05 -13.32
C GLN A 105 41.49 -8.35 -11.98
#